data_AF-A0A086A5L8-F1
#
_entry.id   AF-A0A086A5L8-F1
#
_cell.length_a   1.000
_cell.length_b   1.000
_cell.length_c   1.000
_cell.angle_alpha   90.00
_cell.angle_beta   90.00
_cell.angle_gamma   90.00
#
_symmetry.space_group_name_H-M   'P 1'
#
loop_
_entity.id
_entity.type
_entity.pdbx_description
1 polymer ?
#
loop_
_entity_poly.entity_id
_entity_poly.type
_entity_poly.pdbx_seq_one_letter_code
_entity_poly.pdbx_strand_id
1 'polypeptide(L)'
;MWINFLKSIGVISRKNQEEPCAYKHTDYDLEEESDSEKIVLHKEFLKSILEEENNRLGFIENKTSQIISQTSIVFSLLGLFAPIIMESFENIPLFFKILIIGSLLLTFSFYLLSITNALKNFDIKKFKYPRANPSNVLDFKTNSIEQFNAELVRDYLYSIDKVVKINNEKGTNLLHAHRAFKLGIFLTGILVMFVCSILFFTKKEESNITIKHPIEIKHLDSIFKKNRPIIIIQKDTFKKGSLKK
;
A
#
# COMPACT_ATOMS: atom_id res chain seq x y z
N MET A 1 20.65 -8.27 14.02
CA MET A 1 19.44 -8.83 13.37
C MET A 1 18.38 -7.76 13.10
N TRP A 2 17.90 -7.03 14.13
CA TRP A 2 16.86 -5.99 14.01
C TRP A 2 17.16 -4.83 13.03
N ILE A 3 18.40 -4.32 13.02
CA ILE A 3 18.80 -3.23 12.11
C ILE A 3 18.69 -3.64 10.63
N ASN A 4 19.05 -4.89 10.32
CA ASN A 4 18.96 -5.41 8.94
C ASN A 4 17.50 -5.56 8.51
N PHE A 5 16.63 -5.98 9.43
CA PHE A 5 15.19 -6.02 9.19
C PHE A 5 14.61 -4.62 8.94
N LEU A 6 14.90 -3.63 9.80
CA LEU A 6 14.45 -2.25 9.62
C LEU A 6 14.96 -1.61 8.31
N LYS A 7 16.20 -1.88 7.93
CA LYS A 7 16.73 -1.51 6.61
C LYS A 7 15.99 -2.21 5.48
N SER A 8 15.62 -3.48 5.64
CA SER A 8 14.96 -4.27 4.59
C SER A 8 13.56 -3.78 4.24
N ILE A 9 12.85 -3.17 5.19
CA ILE A 9 11.50 -2.60 5.05
C ILE A 9 11.51 -1.07 4.85
N GLY A 10 12.68 -0.47 4.68
CA GLY A 10 12.81 0.95 4.36
C GLY A 10 12.57 1.93 5.50
N VAL A 11 12.64 1.48 6.76
CA VAL A 11 12.61 2.36 7.95
C VAL A 11 13.93 3.14 8.06
N ILE A 12 15.05 2.49 7.75
CA ILE A 12 16.38 3.11 7.74
C ILE A 12 16.88 3.17 6.30
N SER A 13 17.23 4.37 5.84
CA SER A 13 17.78 4.57 4.50
C SER A 13 19.13 3.87 4.36
N ARG A 14 19.36 3.18 3.23
CA ARG A 14 20.70 2.72 2.87
C ARG A 14 21.49 3.93 2.34
N LYS A 15 22.49 4.37 3.09
CA LYS A 15 23.48 5.32 2.58
C LYS A 15 24.37 4.59 1.56
N ASN A 16 24.50 5.20 0.39
CA ASN A 16 25.41 4.88 -0.70
C ASN A 16 24.99 3.70 -1.59
N GLN A 17 24.41 4.03 -2.74
CA GLN A 17 24.54 3.21 -3.94
C GLN A 17 25.77 3.71 -4.69
N GLU A 18 26.70 2.80 -4.99
CA GLU A 18 27.82 3.04 -5.89
C GLU A 18 27.31 3.48 -7.26
N GLU A 19 28.11 4.23 -8.01
CA GLU A 19 27.75 4.57 -9.38
C GLU A 19 27.64 3.28 -10.21
N PRO A 20 26.55 3.13 -10.99
CA PRO A 20 26.28 1.87 -11.68
C PRO A 20 27.28 1.60 -12.79
N CYS A 21 27.95 2.64 -13.31
CA CYS A 21 28.91 2.54 -14.40
C CYS A 21 30.23 3.21 -14.02
N ALA A 22 31.35 2.59 -14.43
CA ALA A 22 32.70 3.06 -14.13
C ALA A 22 33.38 3.83 -15.30
N TYR A 23 32.62 4.20 -16.34
CA TYR A 23 33.15 4.92 -17.52
C TYR A 23 32.94 6.43 -17.42
N LYS A 24 33.80 7.22 -18.06
CA LYS A 24 33.53 8.64 -18.33
C LYS A 24 32.98 8.77 -19.74
N HIS A 25 31.81 9.38 -19.88
CA HIS A 25 31.15 9.58 -21.18
C HIS A 25 31.96 10.49 -22.12
N THR A 26 32.84 11.34 -21.57
CA THR A 26 33.77 12.19 -22.33
C THR A 26 34.88 11.42 -23.03
N ASP A 27 35.11 10.15 -22.66
CA ASP A 27 36.18 9.33 -23.24
C ASP A 27 35.79 8.76 -24.62
N TYR A 28 34.59 9.05 -25.12
CA TYR A 28 34.17 8.74 -26.48
C TYR A 28 34.70 9.80 -27.46
N ASP A 29 35.67 9.43 -28.29
CA ASP A 29 36.47 10.33 -29.14
C ASP A 29 36.36 10.05 -30.65
N LEU A 30 35.51 9.11 -31.07
CA LEU A 30 35.29 8.80 -32.48
C LEU A 30 34.50 9.93 -33.17
N GLU A 31 35.14 10.66 -34.07
CA GLU A 31 34.55 11.78 -34.83
C GLU A 31 34.87 11.75 -36.33
N GLU A 32 35.62 10.74 -36.79
CA GLU A 32 36.07 10.64 -38.18
C GLU A 32 35.05 9.93 -39.08
N GLU A 33 35.03 10.28 -40.37
CA GLU A 33 34.19 9.64 -41.40
C GLU A 33 34.50 8.15 -41.56
N SER A 34 35.75 7.75 -41.32
CA SER A 34 36.21 6.35 -41.29
C SER A 34 35.49 5.50 -40.23
N ASP A 35 34.98 6.13 -39.17
CA ASP A 35 34.28 5.49 -38.06
C ASP A 35 32.75 5.61 -38.16
N SER A 36 32.22 6.21 -39.22
CA SER A 36 30.79 6.58 -39.33
C SER A 36 29.84 5.41 -39.05
N GLU A 37 30.08 4.23 -39.65
CA GLU A 37 29.28 3.02 -39.41
C GLU A 37 29.31 2.59 -37.93
N LYS A 38 30.48 2.65 -37.31
CA LYS A 38 30.69 2.25 -35.92
C LYS A 38 29.99 3.20 -34.96
N ILE A 39 30.06 4.51 -35.20
CA ILE A 39 29.36 5.54 -34.41
C ILE A 39 27.84 5.31 -34.48
N VAL A 40 27.31 5.01 -35.68
CA VAL A 40 25.88 4.71 -35.85
C VAL A 40 25.47 3.45 -35.07
N LEU A 41 26.26 2.38 -35.14
CA LEU A 41 25.98 1.15 -34.37
C LEU A 41 26.02 1.39 -32.86
N HIS A 42 27.00 2.14 -32.35
CA HIS A 42 27.06 2.51 -30.94
C HIS A 42 25.84 3.32 -30.51
N LYS A 43 25.42 4.29 -31.32
CA LYS A 43 24.24 5.12 -31.06
C LYS A 43 22.98 4.27 -30.93
N GLU A 44 22.72 3.39 -31.89
CA GLU A 44 21.51 2.54 -31.87
C GLU A 44 21.53 1.57 -30.69
N PHE A 45 22.68 0.98 -30.37
CA PHE A 45 22.84 0.13 -29.19
C PHE A 45 22.56 0.88 -27.87
N LEU A 46 23.11 2.09 -27.71
CA LEU A 46 22.89 2.88 -26.50
C LEU A 46 21.44 3.37 -26.40
N LYS A 47 20.84 3.74 -27.53
CA LYS A 47 19.41 4.08 -27.60
C LYS A 47 18.55 2.90 -27.16
N SER A 48 18.83 1.68 -27.60
CA SER A 48 18.06 0.50 -27.19
C SER A 48 18.18 0.24 -25.68
N ILE A 49 19.37 0.40 -25.10
CA ILE A 49 19.56 0.30 -23.64
C ILE A 49 18.73 1.35 -22.90
N LEU A 50 18.74 2.60 -23.38
CA LEU A 50 17.97 3.68 -22.75
C LEU A 50 16.46 3.42 -22.84
N GLU A 51 15.97 2.88 -23.96
CA GLU A 51 14.58 2.46 -24.13
C GLU A 51 14.20 1.32 -23.18
N GLU A 52 15.06 0.31 -23.02
CA GLU A 52 14.86 -0.77 -22.04
C GLU A 52 14.76 -0.24 -20.61
N GLU A 53 15.62 0.71 -20.23
CA GLU A 53 15.58 1.34 -18.91
C GLU A 53 14.34 2.21 -18.70
N ASN A 54 13.86 2.91 -19.74
CA ASN A 54 12.60 3.64 -19.67
C ASN A 54 11.39 2.69 -19.53
N ASN A 55 11.41 1.55 -20.21
CA ASN A 55 10.41 0.51 -20.03
C ASN A 55 10.43 -0.05 -18.61
N ARG A 56 11.63 -0.33 -18.06
CA ARG A 56 11.83 -0.76 -16.68
C ARG A 56 11.24 0.24 -15.68
N LEU A 57 11.46 1.53 -15.91
CA LEU A 57 10.86 2.60 -15.11
C LEU A 57 9.33 2.53 -15.12
N GLY A 58 8.72 2.37 -16.30
CA GLY A 58 7.27 2.21 -16.44
C GLY A 58 6.72 1.03 -15.62
N PHE A 59 7.44 -0.11 -15.61
CA PHE A 59 7.07 -1.25 -14.76
C PHE A 59 7.18 -0.93 -13.26
N ILE A 60 8.24 -0.24 -12.83
CA ILE A 60 8.45 0.15 -11.43
C ILE A 60 7.33 1.09 -10.96
N GLU A 61 7.00 2.12 -11.75
CA GLU A 61 5.97 3.09 -11.40
C GLU A 61 4.57 2.45 -11.38
N ASN A 62 4.26 1.59 -12.36
CA ASN A 62 3.00 0.84 -12.38
C ASN A 62 2.86 -0.06 -11.14
N LYS A 63 3.90 -0.83 -10.79
CA LYS A 63 3.89 -1.68 -9.59
C LYS A 63 3.79 -0.86 -8.30
N THR A 64 4.42 0.32 -8.26
CA THR A 64 4.30 1.25 -7.14
C THR A 64 2.85 1.73 -6.97
N SER A 65 2.22 2.18 -8.06
CA SER A 65 0.82 2.60 -8.07
C SER A 65 -0.14 1.48 -7.66
N GLN A 66 0.13 0.23 -8.10
CA GLN A 66 -0.63 -0.95 -7.68
C GLN A 66 -0.55 -1.17 -6.16
N ILE A 67 0.62 -1.03 -5.54
CA ILE A 67 0.76 -1.17 -4.07
C ILE A 67 -0.03 -0.07 -3.34
N ILE A 68 0.02 1.18 -3.82
CA ILE A 68 -0.76 2.27 -3.23
C ILE A 68 -2.26 1.95 -3.32
N SER A 69 -2.74 1.59 -4.51
CA SER A 69 -4.15 1.23 -4.73
C SER A 69 -4.61 0.06 -3.86
N GLN A 70 -3.83 -1.02 -3.83
CA GLN A 70 -4.14 -2.20 -3.00
C GLN A 70 -4.15 -1.86 -1.51
N THR A 71 -3.24 -1.00 -1.05
CA THR A 71 -3.23 -0.57 0.36
C THR A 71 -4.48 0.26 0.70
N SER A 72 -4.91 1.15 -0.19
CA SER A 72 -6.16 1.90 -0.03
C SER A 72 -7.39 0.99 0.05
N ILE A 73 -7.44 -0.07 -0.77
CA ILE A 73 -8.53 -1.07 -0.69
C ILE A 73 -8.56 -1.74 0.68
N VAL A 74 -7.39 -2.13 1.21
CA VAL A 74 -7.31 -2.73 2.55
C VAL A 74 -7.83 -1.77 3.62
N PHE A 75 -7.48 -0.48 3.55
CA PHE A 75 -8.01 0.50 4.50
C PHE A 75 -9.52 0.67 4.41
N SER A 76 -10.08 0.70 3.21
CA SER A 76 -11.53 0.76 3.02
C SER A 76 -12.23 -0.46 3.62
N LEU A 77 -11.70 -1.66 3.41
CA LEU A 77 -12.24 -2.89 4.00
C LEU A 77 -12.13 -2.88 5.53
N LEU A 78 -10.98 -2.50 6.09
CA LEU A 78 -10.81 -2.38 7.53
C LEU A 78 -11.78 -1.37 8.14
N GLY A 79 -11.99 -0.22 7.49
CA GLY A 79 -12.96 0.79 7.90
C GLY A 79 -14.40 0.26 7.87
N LEU A 80 -14.75 -0.54 6.86
CA LEU A 80 -16.07 -1.18 6.76
C LEU A 80 -16.32 -2.19 7.88
N PHE A 81 -15.32 -2.98 8.26
CA PHE A 81 -15.47 -4.02 9.30
C PHE A 81 -15.29 -3.48 10.72
N ALA A 82 -14.73 -2.28 10.91
CA ALA A 82 -14.48 -1.72 12.23
C ALA A 82 -15.73 -1.61 13.13
N PRO A 83 -16.92 -1.18 12.65
CA PRO A 83 -18.12 -1.14 13.48
C PRO A 83 -18.59 -2.54 13.92
N ILE A 84 -18.56 -3.51 13.00
CA ILE A 84 -18.98 -4.90 13.26
C ILE A 84 -18.08 -5.56 14.31
N ILE A 85 -16.78 -5.31 14.17
CA ILE A 85 -15.76 -5.67 15.15
C ILE A 85 -16.17 -5.04 16.49
N MET A 86 -16.32 -3.71 16.57
CA MET A 86 -16.58 -2.98 17.81
C MET A 86 -17.84 -3.46 18.56
N GLU A 87 -18.95 -3.70 17.86
CA GLU A 87 -20.20 -4.21 18.44
C GLU A 87 -20.04 -5.62 19.02
N SER A 88 -19.28 -6.48 18.34
CA SER A 88 -19.05 -7.86 18.77
C SER A 88 -18.14 -7.95 20.00
N PHE A 89 -17.38 -6.89 20.33
CA PHE A 89 -16.41 -6.89 21.42
C PHE A 89 -16.97 -6.46 22.77
N GLU A 90 -18.23 -6.01 22.91
CA GLU A 90 -18.72 -5.50 24.20
C GLU A 90 -18.49 -6.48 25.37
N ASN A 91 -18.80 -7.76 25.16
CA ASN A 91 -18.72 -8.82 26.17
C ASN A 91 -17.34 -9.49 26.30
N ILE A 92 -16.33 -9.01 25.58
CA ILE A 92 -14.99 -9.62 25.57
C ILE A 92 -14.12 -9.00 26.67
N PRO A 93 -13.32 -9.81 27.41
CA PRO A 93 -12.44 -9.30 28.46
C PRO A 93 -11.51 -8.18 27.96
N LEU A 94 -11.26 -7.18 28.82
CA LEU A 94 -10.46 -5.99 28.48
C LEU A 94 -9.07 -6.33 27.90
N PHE A 95 -8.43 -7.38 28.42
CA PHE A 95 -7.12 -7.85 27.93
C PHE A 95 -7.14 -8.16 26.41
N PHE A 96 -8.15 -8.91 25.94
CA PHE A 96 -8.27 -9.25 24.53
C PHE A 96 -8.58 -8.03 23.66
N LYS A 97 -9.37 -7.07 24.16
CA LYS A 97 -9.62 -5.79 23.48
C LYS A 97 -8.32 -5.03 23.23
N ILE A 98 -7.48 -4.89 24.27
CA ILE A 98 -6.18 -4.22 24.17
C ILE A 98 -5.28 -4.94 23.15
N LEU A 99 -5.24 -6.27 23.17
CA LEU A 99 -4.44 -7.06 22.23
C LEU A 99 -4.89 -6.86 20.77
N ILE A 100 -6.19 -6.86 20.52
CA ILE A 100 -6.77 -6.62 19.18
C ILE A 100 -6.42 -5.22 18.69
N ILE A 101 -6.65 -4.19 19.51
CA ILE A 101 -6.36 -2.80 19.16
C ILE A 101 -4.85 -2.62 18.91
N GLY A 102 -3.99 -3.18 19.77
CA GLY A 102 -2.54 -3.14 19.59
C GLY A 102 -2.09 -3.82 18.29
N SER A 103 -2.66 -4.99 17.97
CA SER A 103 -2.39 -5.69 16.71
C SER A 103 -2.89 -4.89 15.50
N LEU A 104 -4.05 -4.26 15.58
CA LEU A 104 -4.60 -3.43 14.51
C LEU A 104 -3.69 -2.23 14.23
N LEU A 105 -3.26 -1.51 15.28
CA LEU A 105 -2.33 -0.38 15.16
C LEU A 105 -0.99 -0.81 14.56
N LEU A 106 -0.46 -1.95 15.00
CA LEU A 106 0.77 -2.51 14.45
C LEU A 106 0.62 -2.81 12.95
N THR A 107 -0.45 -3.52 12.56
CA THR A 107 -0.75 -3.80 11.15
C THR A 107 -0.90 -2.52 10.33
N PHE A 108 -1.62 -1.53 10.86
CA PHE A 108 -1.82 -0.23 10.23
C PHE A 108 -0.49 0.50 10.00
N SER A 109 0.44 0.44 10.96
CA SER A 109 1.76 1.05 10.82
C SER A 109 2.57 0.47 9.64
N PHE A 110 2.44 -0.83 9.34
CA PHE A 110 3.09 -1.43 8.17
C PHE A 110 2.48 -0.99 6.84
N TYR A 111 1.15 -0.79 6.79
CA TYR A 111 0.49 -0.24 5.61
C TYR A 111 0.86 1.23 5.38
N LEU A 112 0.92 2.04 6.44
CA LEU A 112 1.44 3.41 6.34
C LEU A 112 2.88 3.41 5.84
N LEU A 113 3.75 2.57 6.41
CA LEU A 113 5.14 2.45 5.98
C LEU A 113 5.25 2.05 4.49
N SER A 114 4.38 1.15 4.03
CA SER A 114 4.29 0.76 2.61
C SER A 114 3.99 1.97 1.73
N ILE A 115 2.94 2.73 2.06
CA ILE A 115 2.55 3.93 1.31
C ILE A 115 3.65 4.98 1.35
N THR A 116 4.24 5.26 2.51
CA THR A 116 5.32 6.25 2.64
C THR A 116 6.51 5.89 1.76
N ASN A 117 6.89 4.60 1.69
CA ASN A 117 7.97 4.16 0.80
C ASN A 117 7.56 4.24 -0.68
N ALA A 118 6.32 3.92 -1.03
CA ALA A 118 5.82 4.03 -2.40
C ALA A 118 5.75 5.50 -2.88
N LEU A 119 5.29 6.41 -2.03
CA LEU A 119 5.17 7.84 -2.34
C LEU A 119 6.52 8.50 -2.63
N LYS A 120 7.63 7.99 -2.06
CA LYS A 120 8.97 8.48 -2.38
C LYS A 120 9.23 8.45 -3.89
N ASN A 121 8.70 7.45 -4.62
CA ASN A 121 8.89 7.32 -6.07
C ASN A 121 8.23 8.43 -6.90
N PHE A 122 7.31 9.21 -6.33
CA PHE A 122 6.61 10.28 -7.04
C PHE A 122 7.16 11.68 -6.71
N ASP A 123 8.30 11.78 -6.01
CA ASP A 123 8.98 13.05 -5.78
C ASP A 123 9.71 13.54 -7.05
N ILE A 124 9.03 14.40 -7.81
CA ILE A 124 9.54 15.00 -9.05
C ILE A 124 10.76 15.89 -8.79
N LYS A 125 10.86 16.51 -7.60
CA LYS A 125 12.00 17.39 -7.28
C LYS A 125 13.28 16.58 -7.10
N LYS A 126 13.14 15.36 -6.57
CA LYS A 126 14.25 14.43 -6.32
C LYS A 126 14.70 13.71 -7.58
N PHE A 127 13.78 13.22 -8.40
CA PHE A 127 14.10 12.41 -9.58
C PHE A 127 14.08 13.23 -10.86
N LYS A 128 15.25 13.71 -11.27
CA LYS A 128 15.45 14.43 -12.53
C LYS A 128 16.05 13.50 -13.57
N TYR A 129 15.26 13.08 -14.54
CA TYR A 129 15.70 12.21 -15.61
C TYR A 129 16.46 13.02 -16.67
N PRO A 130 17.72 12.68 -16.95
CA PRO A 130 18.42 13.26 -18.07
C PRO A 130 17.84 12.73 -19.38
N ARG A 131 18.01 13.54 -20.42
CA ARG A 131 17.64 13.26 -21.80
C ARG A 131 18.70 13.89 -22.69
N ALA A 132 18.85 13.36 -23.90
CA ALA A 132 19.66 14.01 -24.93
C ALA A 132 19.22 15.47 -25.09
N ASN A 133 20.18 16.37 -25.27
CA ASN A 133 19.91 17.80 -25.31
C ASN A 133 19.24 18.17 -26.64
N PRO A 134 17.98 18.65 -26.64
CA PRO A 134 17.29 19.01 -27.88
C PRO A 134 17.99 20.14 -28.65
N SER A 135 18.76 20.98 -27.96
CA SER A 135 19.53 22.06 -28.59
C SER A 135 20.62 21.53 -29.52
N ASN A 136 21.07 20.28 -29.36
CA ASN A 136 22.09 19.68 -30.23
C ASN A 136 21.68 19.71 -31.71
N VAL A 137 20.38 19.65 -32.02
CA VAL A 137 19.86 19.78 -33.40
C VAL A 137 20.19 21.15 -34.00
N LEU A 138 20.17 22.21 -33.18
CA LEU A 138 20.49 23.58 -33.61
C LEU A 138 22.00 23.83 -33.55
N ASP A 139 22.66 23.33 -32.51
CA ASP A 139 24.07 23.57 -32.24
C ASP A 139 24.98 22.86 -33.27
N PHE A 140 24.56 21.68 -33.76
CA PHE A 140 25.31 20.88 -34.74
C PHE A 140 24.74 20.94 -36.17
N LYS A 141 23.86 21.91 -36.47
CA LYS A 141 23.18 22.01 -37.78
C LYS A 141 24.14 22.12 -38.99
N THR A 142 25.37 22.60 -38.77
CA THR A 142 26.41 22.78 -39.79
C THR A 142 27.55 21.76 -39.67
N ASN A 143 27.51 20.91 -38.65
CA ASN A 143 28.54 19.90 -38.38
C ASN A 143 28.30 18.65 -39.24
N SER A 144 29.32 17.78 -39.31
CA SER A 144 29.17 16.50 -39.99
C SER A 144 28.18 15.58 -39.25
N ILE A 145 27.62 14.62 -39.97
CA ILE A 145 26.69 13.63 -39.41
C ILE A 145 27.40 12.82 -38.31
N GLU A 146 28.69 12.56 -38.49
CA GLU A 146 29.57 11.83 -37.58
C GLU A 146 29.70 12.58 -36.26
N GLN A 147 30.00 13.89 -36.31
CA GLN A 147 30.10 14.74 -35.13
C GLN A 147 28.78 14.80 -34.37
N PHE A 148 27.67 14.94 -35.09
CA PHE A 148 26.34 14.92 -34.47
C PHE A 148 26.04 13.57 -33.80
N ASN A 149 26.32 12.45 -34.47
CA ASN A 149 26.09 11.12 -33.90
C ASN A 149 27.04 10.83 -32.73
N ALA A 150 28.29 11.29 -32.78
CA ALA A 150 29.25 11.16 -31.69
C ALA A 150 28.77 11.90 -30.43
N GLU A 151 28.23 13.11 -30.60
CA GLU A 151 27.63 13.85 -29.49
C GLU A 151 26.41 13.14 -28.91
N LEU A 152 25.54 12.58 -29.77
CA LEU A 152 24.41 11.75 -29.29
C LEU A 152 24.87 10.53 -28.50
N VAL A 153 25.97 9.88 -28.90
CA VAL A 153 26.56 8.76 -28.14
C VAL A 153 27.00 9.22 -26.75
N ARG A 154 27.67 10.37 -26.64
CA ARG A 154 28.08 10.95 -25.34
C ARG A 154 26.88 11.27 -24.46
N ASP A 155 25.84 11.88 -25.04
CA ASP A 155 24.57 12.18 -24.36
C ASP A 155 23.88 10.92 -23.84
N TYR A 156 23.87 9.83 -24.63
CA TYR A 156 23.29 8.55 -24.20
C TYR A 156 24.11 7.88 -23.11
N LEU A 157 25.44 7.85 -23.23
CA LEU A 157 26.33 7.35 -22.17
C LEU A 157 26.09 8.10 -20.85
N TYR A 158 26.00 9.43 -20.89
CA TYR A 158 25.65 10.23 -19.72
C TYR A 158 24.25 9.90 -19.16
N SER A 159 23.26 9.80 -20.05
CA SER A 159 21.87 9.58 -19.65
C SER A 159 21.67 8.20 -19.02
N ILE A 160 22.26 7.15 -19.59
CA ILE A 160 22.12 5.76 -19.12
C ILE A 160 22.64 5.63 -17.69
N ASP A 161 23.85 6.12 -17.39
CA ASP A 161 24.44 6.05 -16.04
C ASP A 161 23.48 6.63 -14.97
N LYS A 162 22.93 7.81 -15.26
CA LYS A 162 22.03 8.51 -14.34
C LYS A 162 20.64 7.87 -14.27
N VAL A 163 20.07 7.44 -15.39
CA VAL A 163 18.76 6.76 -15.42
C VAL A 163 18.82 5.44 -14.66
N VAL A 164 19.87 4.63 -14.86
CA VAL A 164 20.06 3.38 -14.13
C VAL A 164 20.11 3.63 -12.62
N LYS A 165 20.86 4.65 -12.19
CA LYS A 165 20.94 5.04 -10.76
C LYS A 165 19.58 5.44 -10.20
N ILE A 166 18.84 6.30 -10.89
CA ILE A 166 17.49 6.73 -10.48
C ILE A 166 16.53 5.53 -10.40
N ASN A 167 16.53 4.69 -11.43
CA ASN A 167 15.68 3.51 -11.50
C ASN A 167 16.01 2.49 -10.39
N ASN A 168 17.28 2.31 -10.06
CA ASN A 168 17.71 1.44 -8.95
C ASN A 168 17.25 2.00 -7.59
N GLU A 169 17.27 3.32 -7.40
CA GLU A 169 16.73 3.95 -6.20
C GLU A 169 15.21 3.78 -6.11
N LYS A 170 14.48 4.04 -7.21
CA LYS A 170 13.03 3.81 -7.28
C LYS A 170 12.65 2.34 -7.08
N GLY A 171 13.42 1.42 -7.65
CA GLY A 171 13.27 -0.02 -7.45
C GLY A 171 13.51 -0.43 -6.00
N THR A 172 14.45 0.20 -5.31
CA THR A 172 14.71 -0.02 -3.89
C THR A 172 13.53 0.45 -3.02
N ASN A 173 12.98 1.63 -3.28
CA ASN A 173 11.76 2.11 -2.61
C ASN A 173 10.57 1.18 -2.85
N LEU A 174 10.37 0.71 -4.09
CA LEU A 174 9.34 -0.26 -4.43
C LEU A 174 9.51 -1.57 -3.64
N LEU A 175 10.73 -2.09 -3.54
CA LEU A 175 11.02 -3.29 -2.77
C LEU A 175 10.72 -3.10 -1.28
N HIS A 176 11.06 -1.94 -0.71
CA HIS A 176 10.72 -1.59 0.68
C HIS A 176 9.21 -1.51 0.89
N ALA A 177 8.50 -0.83 0.00
CA ALA A 177 7.04 -0.73 0.03
C ALA A 177 6.40 -2.13 -0.04
N HIS A 178 6.83 -2.96 -0.98
CA HIS A 178 6.30 -4.32 -1.15
C HIS A 178 6.53 -5.20 0.07
N ARG A 179 7.72 -5.13 0.70
CA ARG A 179 8.01 -5.89 1.92
C ARG A 179 7.17 -5.44 3.11
N ALA A 180 7.00 -4.13 3.30
CA ALA A 180 6.13 -3.59 4.33
C ALA A 180 4.66 -3.99 4.09
N PHE A 181 4.18 -3.90 2.84
CA PHE A 181 2.86 -4.36 2.46
C PHE A 181 2.63 -5.85 2.75
N LYS A 182 3.59 -6.71 2.38
CA LYS A 182 3.53 -8.14 2.64
C LYS A 182 3.42 -8.46 4.13
N LEU A 183 4.19 -7.75 4.97
CA LEU A 183 4.09 -7.89 6.42
C LEU A 183 2.72 -7.42 6.95
N GLY A 184 2.21 -6.31 6.44
CA GLY A 184 0.85 -5.85 6.74
C GLY A 184 -0.21 -6.90 6.41
N ILE A 185 -0.16 -7.49 5.21
CA ILE A 185 -1.09 -8.57 4.80
C ILE A 185 -0.97 -9.79 5.70
N PHE A 186 0.24 -10.21 6.04
CA PHE A 186 0.47 -11.34 6.93
C PHE A 186 -0.13 -11.09 8.32
N LEU A 187 0.12 -9.92 8.90
CA LEU A 187 -0.46 -9.53 10.20
C LEU A 187 -1.98 -9.39 10.15
N THR A 188 -2.54 -8.86 9.05
CA THR A 188 -3.99 -8.84 8.82
C THR A 188 -4.57 -10.24 8.83
N GLY A 189 -3.92 -11.21 8.16
CA GLY A 189 -4.36 -12.60 8.17
C GLY A 189 -4.39 -13.20 9.59
N ILE A 190 -3.34 -12.97 10.37
CA ILE A 190 -3.29 -13.39 11.78
C ILE A 190 -4.42 -12.72 12.59
N LEU A 191 -4.61 -11.41 12.43
CA LEU A 191 -5.63 -10.66 13.14
C LEU A 191 -7.04 -11.19 12.82
N VAL A 192 -7.33 -11.44 11.54
CA VAL A 192 -8.63 -12.00 11.11
C VAL A 192 -8.85 -13.38 11.70
N MET A 193 -7.86 -14.28 11.62
CA MET A 193 -7.95 -15.62 12.21
C MET A 193 -8.20 -15.57 13.73
N PHE A 194 -7.53 -14.65 14.41
CA PHE A 194 -7.68 -14.44 15.84
C PHE A 194 -9.08 -13.91 16.20
N VAL A 195 -9.55 -12.88 15.49
CA VAL A 195 -10.90 -12.32 15.67
C VAL A 195 -11.97 -13.37 15.40
N CYS A 196 -11.88 -14.10 14.27
CA CYS A 196 -12.82 -15.18 13.95
C CYS A 196 -12.86 -16.24 15.05
N SER A 197 -11.70 -16.66 15.55
CA SER A 197 -11.62 -17.64 16.64
C SER A 197 -12.35 -17.14 17.89
N ILE A 198 -12.11 -15.90 18.31
CA ILE A 198 -12.82 -15.32 19.46
C ILE A 198 -14.33 -15.27 19.23
N LEU A 199 -14.79 -14.86 18.04
CA LEU A 199 -16.21 -14.81 17.71
C LEU A 199 -16.88 -16.19 17.77
N PHE A 200 -16.18 -17.26 17.37
CA PHE A 200 -16.71 -18.63 17.45
C PHE A 200 -16.81 -19.15 18.89
N PHE A 201 -15.90 -18.78 19.78
CA PHE A 201 -15.86 -19.28 21.16
C PHE A 201 -16.58 -18.39 22.18
N THR A 202 -16.94 -17.15 21.79
CA THR A 202 -17.71 -16.25 22.66
C THR A 202 -19.18 -16.69 22.65
N LYS A 203 -19.64 -17.34 23.73
CA LYS A 203 -21.06 -17.63 23.92
C LYS A 203 -21.84 -16.31 23.92
N LYS A 204 -22.86 -16.19 23.06
CA LYS A 204 -23.89 -15.17 23.24
C LYS A 204 -24.54 -15.44 24.59
N GLU A 205 -24.35 -14.56 25.56
CA GLU A 205 -25.22 -14.54 26.73
C GLU A 205 -26.63 -14.27 26.22
N GLU A 206 -27.49 -15.29 26.27
CA GLU A 206 -28.93 -15.05 26.26
C GLU A 206 -29.21 -14.17 27.47
N SER A 207 -29.69 -12.95 27.21
CA SER A 207 -30.13 -12.03 28.25
C SER A 207 -31.34 -12.64 28.96
N ASN A 208 -31.09 -13.57 29.88
CA ASN A 208 -32.08 -14.04 30.82
C ASN A 208 -32.42 -12.86 31.72
N ILE A 209 -33.50 -12.15 31.36
CA ILE A 209 -34.10 -11.11 32.18
C ILE A 209 -34.53 -11.78 33.48
N THR A 210 -33.64 -11.76 34.47
CA THR A 210 -33.93 -12.25 35.80
C THR A 210 -34.63 -11.11 36.53
N ILE A 211 -35.97 -11.11 36.49
CA ILE A 211 -36.78 -10.13 37.21
C ILE A 211 -36.55 -10.35 38.72
N LYS A 212 -35.69 -9.54 39.32
CA LYS A 212 -35.50 -9.54 40.77
C LYS A 212 -36.66 -8.76 41.40
N HIS A 213 -37.40 -9.42 42.28
CA HIS A 213 -38.59 -8.90 42.98
C HIS A 213 -39.78 -8.63 42.04
N PRO A 214 -40.45 -9.67 41.52
CA PRO A 214 -41.75 -9.47 40.89
C PRO A 214 -42.68 -8.81 41.91
N ILE A 215 -43.20 -7.62 41.58
CA ILE A 215 -44.24 -6.98 42.38
C ILE A 215 -45.51 -7.80 42.19
N GLU A 216 -45.86 -8.60 43.20
CA GLU A 216 -47.14 -9.30 43.22
C GLU A 216 -48.24 -8.28 43.52
N ILE A 217 -49.01 -7.89 42.50
CA ILE A 217 -50.18 -7.03 42.69
C ILE A 217 -51.31 -7.87 43.28
N LYS A 218 -51.42 -7.90 44.61
CA LYS A 218 -52.55 -8.52 45.29
C LYS A 218 -53.84 -7.79 44.94
N HIS A 219 -54.91 -8.56 44.70
CA HIS A 219 -56.25 -8.07 44.33
C HIS A 219 -56.37 -7.39 42.96
N LEU A 220 -55.49 -7.73 42.00
CA LEU A 220 -55.59 -7.24 40.62
C LEU A 220 -57.00 -7.47 40.02
N ASP A 221 -57.62 -8.62 40.31
CA ASP A 221 -58.97 -8.96 39.85
C ASP A 221 -60.04 -8.01 40.37
N SER A 222 -59.91 -7.51 41.61
CA SER A 222 -60.89 -6.59 42.18
C SER A 222 -60.75 -5.18 41.60
N ILE A 223 -59.53 -4.77 41.24
CA ILE A 223 -59.23 -3.50 40.58
C ILE A 223 -59.77 -3.50 39.14
N PHE A 224 -59.60 -4.61 38.40
CA PHE A 224 -60.18 -4.76 37.06
C PHE A 224 -61.72 -4.73 37.09
N LYS A 225 -62.33 -5.35 38.10
CA LYS A 225 -63.80 -5.40 38.25
C LYS A 225 -64.40 -4.05 38.62
N LYS A 226 -63.69 -3.23 39.40
CA LYS A 226 -64.17 -1.93 39.89
C LYS A 226 -63.97 -0.79 38.90
N ASN A 227 -62.86 -0.78 38.16
CA ASN A 227 -62.44 0.40 37.40
C ASN A 227 -62.52 0.26 35.88
N ARG A 228 -62.94 -0.91 35.32
CA ARG A 228 -63.00 -1.19 33.87
C ARG A 228 -61.90 -0.45 33.07
N PRO A 229 -60.62 -0.64 33.40
CA PRO A 229 -59.56 0.12 32.77
C PRO A 229 -59.52 -0.17 31.27
N ILE A 230 -59.32 0.88 30.47
CA ILE A 230 -59.07 0.75 29.03
C ILE A 230 -57.67 0.17 28.87
N ILE A 231 -57.58 -1.10 28.51
CA ILE A 231 -56.30 -1.77 28.22
C ILE A 231 -55.91 -1.40 26.79
N ILE A 232 -54.98 -0.46 26.65
CA ILE A 232 -54.34 -0.17 25.35
C ILE A 232 -53.22 -1.20 25.18
N ILE A 233 -53.52 -2.34 24.55
CA ILE A 233 -52.50 -3.31 24.16
C ILE A 233 -51.81 -2.77 22.90
N GLN A 234 -50.54 -2.38 23.02
CA GLN A 234 -49.71 -2.13 21.84
C GLN A 234 -49.58 -3.42 21.01
N LYS A 235 -50.01 -3.33 19.75
CA LYS A 235 -50.20 -4.44 18.81
C LYS A 235 -48.91 -5.21 18.49
N ASP A 236 -47.76 -4.66 18.84
CA ASP A 236 -46.44 -5.23 18.56
C ASP A 236 -46.07 -6.41 19.47
N THR A 237 -46.88 -6.68 20.50
CA THR A 237 -46.66 -7.79 21.44
C THR A 237 -47.18 -9.14 20.93
N PHE A 238 -47.99 -9.17 19.86
CA PHE A 238 -48.45 -10.44 19.26
C PHE A 238 -47.46 -10.93 18.21
N LYS A 239 -46.43 -11.67 18.64
CA LYS A 239 -45.70 -12.58 17.75
C LYS A 239 -46.66 -13.65 17.24
N LYS A 240 -47.09 -13.51 15.99
CA LYS A 240 -48.01 -14.40 15.31
C LYS A 240 -47.23 -15.61 14.78
N GLY A 241 -47.55 -16.79 15.31
CA GLY A 241 -47.35 -18.10 14.67
C GLY A 241 -46.25 -18.96 15.28
N SER A 242 -46.44 -20.28 15.44
CA SER A 242 -47.62 -21.11 15.33
C SER A 242 -47.26 -22.46 15.94
N LEU A 243 -48.04 -22.90 16.93
CA LEU A 243 -48.19 -24.31 17.25
C LEU A 243 -48.57 -25.06 15.95
N LYS A 244 -47.73 -26.01 15.53
CA LYS A 244 -48.20 -27.16 14.76
C LYS A 244 -48.15 -28.36 15.70
N LYS A 245 -49.33 -28.96 15.85
CA LYS A 245 -49.52 -30.34 16.30
C LYS A 245 -48.69 -31.31 15.47
#